data_AF-A0AAE2EJC3-F1
#
_entry.id   AF-A0AAE2EJC3-F1
#
_cell.length_a   1.000
_cell.length_b   1.000
_cell.length_c   1.000
_cell.angle_alpha   90.00
_cell.angle_beta   90.00
_cell.angle_gamma   90.00
#
_symmetry.space_group_name_H-M   'P 1'
#
loop_
_entity.id
_entity.type
_entity.pdbx_description
1 polymer ?
#
loop_
_entity_poly.entity_id
_entity_poly.type
_entity_poly.pdbx_seq_one_letter_code
_entity_poly.pdbx_strand_id
1 'polypeptide(L)'
;MVVIPIRIFITDKTYFQLKHYNFNFDLITKKNIDYFVISNGKNIFYDTDNNKFYMRTKKNTKVWFDFNFSVIDFNEKFSNLINNVYHYSMNKLNKIFFSKDGNLYFQEKEKGSLLSGINSTIFKYSYKSENYDIFDFVTEIFIKVLTGHYFIDGNKRTALMLLIQLLRIFGYYFYFSDDINLFKHYYYEKIEKELANFVQMLQKKKITYKEIKRWIYSRTIVDFKF
;
A
#
# COMPACT_ATOMS: atom_id res chain seq x y z
N MET A 1 4.42 6.86 29.43
CA MET A 1 4.53 7.07 27.96
C MET A 1 3.99 5.83 27.29
N VAL A 2 2.92 5.93 26.49
CA VAL A 2 2.40 4.79 25.72
C VAL A 2 3.19 4.70 24.42
N VAL A 3 3.74 3.52 24.13
CA VAL A 3 4.51 3.26 22.91
C VAL A 3 3.75 2.25 22.07
N ILE A 4 3.42 2.62 20.83
CA ILE A 4 2.66 1.77 19.91
C ILE A 4 3.65 0.85 19.16
N PRO A 5 3.53 -0.48 19.25
CA PRO A 5 4.34 -1.39 18.45
C PRO A 5 3.81 -1.46 17.02
N ILE A 6 4.67 -1.27 16.03
CA ILE A 6 4.29 -1.25 14.62
C ILE A 6 5.16 -2.21 13.83
N ARG A 7 4.51 -3.07 13.05
CA ARG A 7 5.21 -3.95 12.12
C ARG A 7 5.21 -3.32 10.73
N ILE A 8 6.39 -3.13 10.14
CA ILE A 8 6.53 -2.66 8.76
C ILE A 8 7.16 -3.75 7.92
N PHE A 9 6.51 -4.07 6.81
CA PHE A 9 7.07 -4.98 5.83
C PHE A 9 7.96 -4.23 4.85
N ILE A 10 9.14 -4.77 4.59
CA ILE A 10 10.12 -4.20 3.68
C ILE A 10 10.62 -5.28 2.72
N THR A 11 11.26 -4.88 1.62
CA THR A 11 11.95 -5.82 0.72
C THR A 11 13.45 -5.88 1.04
N ASP A 12 14.16 -6.82 0.43
CA ASP A 12 15.63 -6.91 0.52
C ASP A 12 16.32 -5.61 0.11
N LYS A 13 15.84 -4.95 -0.96
CA LYS A 13 16.32 -3.64 -1.40
C LYS A 13 16.37 -2.65 -0.23
N THR A 14 15.22 -2.47 0.43
CA THR A 14 15.10 -1.52 1.55
C THR A 14 15.93 -1.99 2.74
N TYR A 15 15.95 -3.28 3.05
CA TYR A 15 16.78 -3.82 4.12
C TYR A 15 18.27 -3.53 3.91
N PHE A 16 18.80 -3.75 2.69
CA PHE A 16 20.19 -3.46 2.37
C PHE A 16 20.51 -1.96 2.42
N GLN A 17 19.57 -1.10 2.00
CA GLN A 17 19.71 0.35 2.16
C GLN A 17 19.80 0.74 3.65
N LEU A 18 18.97 0.17 4.52
CA LEU A 18 19.02 0.44 5.97
C LEU A 18 20.32 -0.08 6.59
N LYS A 19 20.75 -1.29 6.20
CA LYS A 19 22.01 -1.90 6.63
C LYS A 19 23.23 -1.07 6.21
N HIS A 20 23.22 -0.49 5.00
CA HIS A 20 24.27 0.42 4.53
C HIS A 20 24.44 1.65 5.46
N TYR A 21 23.37 2.07 6.12
CA TYR A 21 23.41 3.14 7.13
C TYR A 21 23.62 2.64 8.55
N ASN A 22 24.01 1.36 8.75
CA ASN A 22 24.13 0.71 10.05
C ASN A 22 22.89 0.88 10.94
N PHE A 23 21.70 0.96 10.32
CA PHE A 23 20.44 1.26 11.02
C PHE A 23 20.48 2.54 11.88
N ASN A 24 21.30 3.53 11.51
CA ASN A 24 21.31 4.83 12.17
C ASN A 24 20.03 5.62 11.81
N PHE A 25 18.99 5.50 12.65
CA PHE A 25 17.67 6.04 12.36
C PHE A 25 17.58 7.57 12.38
N ASP A 26 18.45 8.26 13.13
CA ASP A 26 18.57 9.72 13.03
C ASP A 26 19.02 10.14 11.62
N LEU A 27 20.02 9.45 11.07
CA LEU A 27 20.49 9.70 9.72
C LEU A 27 19.44 9.28 8.66
N ILE A 28 18.84 8.10 8.82
CA ILE A 28 17.87 7.53 7.87
C ILE A 28 16.65 8.44 7.73
N THR A 29 16.09 8.92 8.86
CA THR A 29 14.92 9.82 8.84
C THR A 29 15.23 11.14 8.14
N LYS A 30 16.46 11.65 8.27
CA LYS A 30 16.94 12.87 7.58
C LYS A 30 17.17 12.67 6.08
N LYS A 31 17.76 11.54 5.68
CA LYS A 31 18.14 11.27 4.28
C LYS A 31 16.96 10.96 3.35
N ASN A 32 15.80 10.59 3.92
CA ASN A 32 14.60 10.24 3.15
C ASN A 32 14.90 9.16 2.09
N ILE A 33 15.34 7.98 2.58
CA ILE A 33 15.62 6.80 1.74
C ILE A 33 14.43 6.55 0.80
N ASP A 34 14.74 6.19 -0.45
CA ASP A 34 13.77 6.10 -1.54
C ASP A 34 12.55 5.26 -1.15
N TYR A 35 11.38 5.92 -1.12
CA TYR A 35 10.09 5.36 -0.74
C TYR A 35 10.01 4.70 0.66
N PHE A 36 10.91 5.06 1.58
CA PHE A 36 10.84 4.60 2.98
C PHE A 36 9.99 5.54 3.83
N VAL A 37 8.89 5.03 4.39
CA VAL A 37 7.89 5.86 5.11
C VAL A 37 8.41 6.51 6.40
N ILE A 38 9.50 5.99 6.97
CA ILE A 38 10.14 6.56 8.16
C ILE A 38 11.10 7.65 7.70
N SER A 39 10.55 8.86 7.55
CA SER A 39 11.33 10.05 7.21
C SER A 39 10.74 11.33 7.78
N ASN A 40 11.59 12.34 7.90
CA ASN A 40 11.18 13.69 8.33
C ASN A 40 10.14 14.28 7.36
N GLY A 41 10.24 13.96 6.07
CA GLY A 41 9.24 14.35 5.05
C GLY A 41 7.85 13.72 5.27
N LYS A 42 7.77 12.68 6.11
CA LYS A 42 6.52 12.03 6.56
C LYS A 42 6.14 12.40 7.99
N ASN A 43 6.78 13.42 8.57
CA ASN A 43 6.62 13.83 9.98
C ASN A 43 6.96 12.72 10.99
N ILE A 44 7.86 11.81 10.63
CA ILE A 44 8.37 10.76 11.50
C ILE A 44 9.81 11.10 11.89
N PHE A 45 10.04 11.13 13.19
CA PHE A 45 11.31 11.53 13.79
C PHE A 45 11.82 10.42 14.69
N TYR A 46 13.13 10.36 14.86
CA TYR A 46 13.79 9.48 15.81
C TYR A 46 14.36 10.32 16.97
N ASP A 47 14.09 9.89 18.20
CA ASP A 47 14.57 10.51 19.43
C ASP A 47 15.71 9.65 19.97
N THR A 48 16.94 10.17 19.88
CA THR A 48 18.17 9.45 20.24
C THR A 48 18.25 9.16 21.73
N ASP A 49 17.73 10.06 22.57
CA ASP A 49 17.84 9.95 24.02
C ASP A 49 16.93 8.84 24.55
N ASN A 50 15.75 8.69 23.94
CA ASN A 50 14.77 7.67 24.33
C ASN A 50 14.89 6.38 23.50
N ASN A 51 15.66 6.38 22.40
CA ASN A 51 15.72 5.31 21.41
C ASN A 51 14.32 4.92 20.91
N LYS A 52 13.49 5.92 20.57
CA LYS A 52 12.10 5.75 20.11
C LYS A 52 11.79 6.62 18.92
N PHE A 53 10.82 6.21 18.12
CA PHE A 53 10.25 7.07 17.09
C PHE A 53 9.06 7.85 17.63
N TYR A 54 8.83 9.02 17.03
CA TYR A 54 7.62 9.77 17.27
C TYR A 54 7.12 10.50 16.03
N MET A 55 5.83 10.79 16.04
CA MET A 55 5.14 11.64 15.07
C MET A 55 4.49 12.80 15.82
N ARG A 56 4.53 14.01 15.25
CA ARG A 56 3.82 15.16 15.82
C ARG A 56 2.41 15.23 15.26
N THR A 57 1.41 15.31 16.14
CA THR A 57 0.03 15.59 15.72
C THR A 57 -0.14 17.06 15.33
N LYS A 58 -1.29 17.40 14.74
CA LYS A 58 -1.67 18.80 14.47
C LYS A 58 -1.68 19.69 15.72
N LYS A 59 -1.89 19.10 16.90
CA LYS A 59 -1.85 19.79 18.20
C LYS A 59 -0.44 19.84 18.80
N ASN A 60 0.59 19.52 18.01
CA ASN A 60 1.99 19.43 18.42
C ASN A 60 2.25 18.41 19.56
N THR A 61 1.36 17.44 19.76
CA THR A 61 1.59 16.33 20.70
C THR A 61 2.41 15.24 20.04
N LYS A 62 3.31 14.59 20.80
CA LYS A 62 4.11 13.46 20.31
C LYS A 62 3.33 12.15 20.49
N VAL A 63 3.16 11.40 19.41
CA VAL A 63 2.74 9.99 19.44
C VAL A 63 3.99 9.14 19.30
N TRP A 64 4.25 8.30 20.29
CA TRP A 64 5.46 7.48 20.37
C TRP A 64 5.22 6.06 19.88
N PHE A 65 6.19 5.49 19.18
CA PHE A 65 6.08 4.16 18.60
C PHE A 65 7.44 3.49 18.40
N ASP A 66 7.38 2.17 18.27
CA ASP A 66 8.50 1.30 17.93
C ASP A 66 8.20 0.54 16.63
N PHE A 67 9.25 0.21 15.90
CA PHE A 67 9.14 -0.61 14.70
C PHE A 67 9.79 -1.96 14.82
N ASN A 68 9.11 -2.95 14.28
CA ASN A 68 9.70 -4.23 13.88
C ASN A 68 9.64 -4.35 12.37
N PHE A 69 10.81 -4.45 11.73
CA PHE A 69 10.87 -4.74 10.30
C PHE A 69 10.64 -6.22 10.05
N SER A 70 9.91 -6.52 8.99
CA SER A 70 9.78 -7.87 8.46
C SER A 70 10.12 -7.85 6.98
N VAL A 71 11.23 -8.48 6.63
CA VAL A 71 11.63 -8.62 5.23
C VAL A 71 10.67 -9.61 4.57
N ILE A 72 10.06 -9.21 3.46
CA ILE A 72 9.17 -10.05 2.68
C ILE A 72 10.01 -11.08 1.94
N ASP A 73 9.63 -12.33 2.10
CA ASP A 73 10.04 -13.41 1.21
C ASP A 73 8.89 -13.67 0.22
N PHE A 74 9.13 -13.47 -1.08
CA PHE A 74 8.13 -13.62 -2.15
C PHE A 74 7.92 -15.11 -2.51
N ASN A 75 7.48 -15.88 -1.53
CA ASN A 75 7.28 -17.32 -1.62
C ASN A 75 5.79 -17.71 -1.60
N GLU A 76 5.49 -19.01 -1.51
CA GLU A 76 4.12 -19.54 -1.42
C GLU A 76 3.36 -19.00 -0.20
N LYS A 77 4.02 -18.85 0.95
CA LYS A 77 3.39 -18.28 2.15
C LYS A 77 2.96 -16.83 1.92
N PHE A 78 3.79 -16.04 1.23
CA PHE A 78 3.43 -14.68 0.84
C PHE A 78 2.30 -14.68 -0.19
N SER A 79 2.34 -15.55 -1.20
CA SER A 79 1.22 -15.72 -2.14
C SER A 79 -0.09 -16.02 -1.42
N ASN A 80 -0.09 -16.94 -0.45
CA ASN A 80 -1.27 -17.24 0.37
C ASN A 80 -1.74 -16.04 1.20
N LEU A 81 -0.83 -15.25 1.75
CA LEU A 81 -1.18 -13.98 2.43
C LEU A 81 -1.87 -13.02 1.47
N ILE A 82 -1.34 -12.83 0.25
CA ILE A 82 -1.92 -11.92 -0.74
C ILE A 82 -3.27 -12.43 -1.25
N ASN A 83 -3.44 -13.74 -1.43
CA ASN A 83 -4.72 -14.36 -1.76
C ASN A 83 -5.79 -14.04 -0.70
N ASN A 84 -5.43 -14.13 0.59
CA ASN A 84 -6.32 -13.77 1.68
C ASN A 84 -6.69 -12.27 1.65
N VAL A 85 -5.72 -11.39 1.37
CA VAL A 85 -5.96 -9.94 1.19
C VAL A 85 -6.91 -9.66 0.02
N TYR A 86 -6.77 -10.40 -1.08
CA TYR A 86 -7.68 -10.31 -2.21
C TYR A 86 -9.10 -10.70 -1.82
N HIS A 87 -9.30 -11.87 -1.20
CA HIS A 87 -10.62 -12.33 -0.79
C HIS A 87 -11.25 -11.39 0.24
N TYR A 88 -10.46 -10.90 1.20
CA TYR A 88 -10.93 -9.90 2.17
C TYR A 88 -11.38 -8.61 1.47
N SER A 89 -10.60 -8.12 0.51
CA SER A 89 -10.96 -6.94 -0.30
C SER A 89 -12.26 -7.13 -1.06
N MET A 90 -12.46 -8.29 -1.70
CA MET A 90 -13.69 -8.60 -2.43
C MET A 90 -14.89 -8.67 -1.50
N ASN A 91 -14.76 -9.35 -0.36
CA ASN A 91 -15.81 -9.43 0.66
C ASN A 91 -16.19 -8.04 1.19
N LYS A 92 -15.21 -7.15 1.39
CA LYS A 92 -15.44 -5.79 1.88
C LYS A 92 -16.16 -4.93 0.83
N LEU A 93 -15.75 -5.01 -0.44
CA LEU A 93 -16.45 -4.34 -1.54
C LEU A 93 -17.89 -4.81 -1.68
N ASN A 94 -18.10 -6.13 -1.63
CA ASN A 94 -19.43 -6.71 -1.66
C ASN A 94 -20.30 -6.15 -0.54
N LYS A 95 -19.81 -6.10 0.71
CA LYS A 95 -20.58 -5.50 1.82
C LYS A 95 -20.90 -4.02 1.66
N ILE A 96 -20.00 -3.25 1.04
CA ILE A 96 -20.17 -1.79 0.86
C ILE A 96 -21.20 -1.47 -0.22
N PHE A 97 -21.15 -2.20 -1.34
CA PHE A 97 -21.97 -1.91 -2.52
C PHE A 97 -23.19 -2.83 -2.65
N PHE A 98 -23.22 -3.96 -1.93
CA PHE A 98 -24.31 -4.92 -1.93
C PHE A 98 -24.73 -5.23 -0.50
N SER A 99 -25.94 -4.85 -0.14
CA SER A 99 -26.54 -5.23 1.14
C SER A 99 -27.48 -6.42 1.02
N LYS A 100 -28.12 -6.69 -0.14
CA LYS A 100 -29.11 -7.79 -0.26
C LYS A 100 -29.26 -8.53 -1.60
N ASP A 101 -28.90 -8.01 -2.78
CA ASP A 101 -29.23 -8.72 -4.03
C ASP A 101 -28.09 -8.78 -5.05
N GLY A 102 -27.94 -9.97 -5.64
CA GLY A 102 -26.83 -10.43 -6.46
C GLY A 102 -26.62 -9.62 -7.74
N ASN A 103 -25.63 -8.74 -7.69
CA ASN A 103 -25.25 -7.87 -8.79
C ASN A 103 -23.82 -8.21 -9.25
N LEU A 104 -23.64 -8.44 -10.56
CA LEU A 104 -22.43 -9.01 -11.17
C LEU A 104 -21.21 -8.07 -11.22
N TYR A 105 -21.24 -6.89 -10.57
CA TYR A 105 -20.22 -5.85 -10.77
C TYR A 105 -18.81 -6.38 -10.51
N PHE A 106 -18.57 -6.99 -9.33
CA PHE A 106 -17.26 -7.52 -8.95
C PHE A 106 -17.05 -8.99 -9.35
N GLN A 107 -17.84 -9.50 -10.29
CA GLN A 107 -17.57 -10.80 -10.89
C GLN A 107 -16.45 -10.67 -11.93
N GLU A 108 -15.44 -11.52 -11.80
CA GLU A 108 -14.40 -11.64 -12.82
C GLU A 108 -14.98 -12.21 -14.11
N LYS A 109 -14.59 -11.66 -15.26
CA LYS A 109 -14.97 -12.17 -16.58
C LYS A 109 -14.48 -13.60 -16.79
N GLU A 110 -13.27 -13.87 -16.31
CA GLU A 110 -12.66 -15.19 -16.25
C GLU A 110 -12.27 -15.46 -14.80
N LYS A 111 -12.88 -16.49 -14.22
CA LYS A 111 -12.73 -16.82 -12.80
C LYS A 111 -11.26 -17.14 -12.47
N GLY A 112 -10.67 -16.35 -11.57
CA GLY A 112 -9.30 -16.53 -11.08
C GLY A 112 -8.25 -15.80 -11.90
N SER A 113 -8.66 -15.04 -12.93
CA SER A 113 -7.75 -14.30 -13.81
C SER A 113 -6.95 -13.23 -13.05
N LEU A 114 -7.56 -12.52 -12.10
CA LEU A 114 -6.85 -11.52 -11.31
C LEU A 114 -5.86 -12.18 -10.34
N LEU A 115 -6.27 -13.22 -9.61
CA LEU A 115 -5.38 -13.94 -8.70
C LEU A 115 -4.18 -14.54 -9.45
N SER A 116 -4.39 -15.12 -10.62
CA SER A 116 -3.31 -15.59 -11.49
C SER A 116 -2.35 -14.46 -11.88
N GLY A 117 -2.91 -13.29 -12.25
CA GLY A 117 -2.14 -12.09 -12.56
C GLY A 117 -1.34 -11.54 -11.37
N ILE A 118 -1.87 -11.64 -10.15
CA ILE A 118 -1.19 -11.27 -8.91
C ILE A 118 -0.05 -12.25 -8.63
N ASN A 119 -0.30 -13.57 -8.68
CA ASN A 119 0.71 -14.59 -8.44
C ASN A 119 1.86 -14.54 -9.44
N SER A 120 1.57 -14.26 -10.71
CA SER A 120 2.60 -14.00 -11.72
C SER A 120 3.49 -12.81 -11.35
N THR A 121 2.93 -11.79 -10.69
CA THR A 121 3.69 -10.64 -10.20
C THR A 121 4.54 -11.02 -8.99
N ILE A 122 4.01 -11.79 -8.04
CA ILE A 122 4.79 -12.31 -6.90
C ILE A 122 5.99 -13.12 -7.40
N PHE A 123 5.76 -14.02 -8.36
CA PHE A 123 6.82 -14.83 -8.96
C PHE A 123 7.90 -13.97 -9.63
N LYS A 124 7.51 -12.94 -10.40
CA LYS A 124 8.47 -11.97 -10.96
C LYS A 124 9.37 -11.34 -9.89
N TYR A 125 8.80 -10.98 -8.74
CA TYR A 125 9.53 -10.31 -7.65
C TYR A 125 10.40 -11.30 -6.86
N SER A 126 10.03 -12.58 -6.81
CA SER A 126 10.86 -13.62 -6.18
C SER A 126 12.26 -13.75 -6.79
N TYR A 127 12.42 -13.49 -8.09
CA TYR A 127 13.73 -13.52 -8.76
C TYR A 127 14.56 -12.24 -8.61
N LYS A 128 13.95 -11.14 -8.15
CA LYS A 128 14.54 -9.79 -8.24
C LYS A 128 14.21 -8.92 -7.01
N SER A 129 14.01 -9.54 -5.84
CA SER A 129 13.56 -8.86 -4.62
C SER A 129 14.49 -7.71 -4.18
N GLU A 130 15.78 -7.80 -4.50
CA GLU A 130 16.80 -6.79 -4.20
C GLU A 130 16.67 -5.51 -5.05
N ASN A 131 15.94 -5.55 -6.16
CA ASN A 131 15.82 -4.43 -7.09
C ASN A 131 14.59 -3.55 -6.84
N TYR A 132 13.63 -4.04 -6.06
CA TYR A 132 12.32 -3.43 -5.91
C TYR A 132 12.02 -3.13 -4.44
N ASP A 133 11.43 -1.97 -4.19
CA ASP A 133 10.83 -1.69 -2.87
C ASP A 133 9.36 -2.11 -2.86
N ILE A 134 8.76 -2.10 -1.67
CA ILE A 134 7.38 -2.54 -1.49
C ILE A 134 6.38 -1.70 -2.29
N PHE A 135 6.68 -0.43 -2.54
CA PHE A 135 5.82 0.43 -3.34
C PHE A 135 5.90 0.07 -4.82
N ASP A 136 7.01 -0.50 -5.31
CA ASP A 136 7.02 -1.09 -6.64
C ASP A 136 6.00 -2.25 -6.72
N PHE A 137 6.09 -3.21 -5.81
CA PHE A 137 5.16 -4.34 -5.80
C PHE A 137 3.69 -3.90 -5.76
N VAL A 138 3.35 -3.01 -4.83
CA VAL A 138 1.99 -2.47 -4.68
C VAL A 138 1.53 -1.69 -5.92
N THR A 139 2.40 -0.88 -6.52
CA THR A 139 2.07 -0.10 -7.72
C THR A 139 1.80 -1.00 -8.92
N GLU A 140 2.57 -2.08 -9.08
CA GLU A 140 2.38 -3.02 -10.18
C GLU A 140 1.04 -3.76 -10.08
N ILE A 141 0.68 -4.24 -8.89
CA ILE A 141 -0.64 -4.84 -8.65
C ILE A 141 -1.75 -3.81 -8.89
N PHE A 142 -1.60 -2.59 -8.37
CA PHE A 142 -2.60 -1.53 -8.54
C PHE A 142 -2.86 -1.19 -10.01
N ILE A 143 -1.81 -0.93 -10.80
CA ILE A 143 -1.93 -0.63 -12.24
C ILE A 143 -2.54 -1.81 -12.98
N LYS A 144 -2.10 -3.03 -12.65
CA LYS A 144 -2.61 -4.27 -13.25
C LYS A 144 -4.12 -4.37 -13.06
N VAL A 145 -4.63 -4.23 -11.83
CA VAL A 145 -6.08 -4.28 -11.57
C VAL A 145 -6.81 -3.12 -12.24
N LEU A 146 -6.24 -1.91 -12.18
CA LEU A 146 -6.86 -0.69 -12.70
C LEU A 146 -7.09 -0.75 -14.21
N THR A 147 -6.17 -1.37 -14.95
CA THR A 147 -6.17 -1.39 -16.43
C THR A 147 -6.46 -2.76 -17.04
N GLY A 148 -6.40 -3.84 -16.26
CA GLY A 148 -6.53 -5.21 -16.75
C GLY A 148 -7.94 -5.65 -17.10
N HIS A 149 -8.96 -4.83 -16.82
CA HIS A 149 -10.37 -5.10 -17.14
C HIS A 149 -10.86 -6.49 -16.69
N TYR A 150 -10.35 -6.99 -15.55
CA TYR A 150 -10.64 -8.31 -14.99
C TYR A 150 -12.12 -8.52 -14.66
N PHE A 151 -12.80 -7.47 -14.21
CA PHE A 151 -14.19 -7.52 -13.77
C PHE A 151 -15.15 -7.00 -14.84
N ILE A 152 -16.41 -7.47 -14.77
CA ILE A 152 -17.52 -6.95 -15.60
C ILE A 152 -17.68 -5.43 -15.37
N ASP A 153 -17.65 -4.98 -14.11
CA ASP A 153 -17.51 -3.58 -13.74
C ASP A 153 -16.68 -3.43 -12.44
N GLY A 154 -16.44 -2.23 -11.95
CA GLY A 154 -15.83 -2.03 -10.63
C GLY A 154 -14.30 -2.16 -10.57
N ASN A 155 -13.60 -2.37 -11.69
CA ASN A 155 -12.12 -2.46 -11.74
C ASN A 155 -11.41 -1.33 -10.96
N LYS A 156 -11.89 -0.07 -11.07
CA LYS A 156 -11.33 1.08 -10.32
C LYS A 156 -11.52 0.95 -8.81
N ARG A 157 -12.73 0.57 -8.38
CA ARG A 157 -13.10 0.33 -6.97
C ARG A 157 -12.29 -0.83 -6.39
N THR A 158 -12.13 -1.90 -7.17
CA THR A 158 -11.31 -3.05 -6.82
C THR A 158 -9.83 -2.68 -6.70
N ALA A 159 -9.28 -1.94 -7.66
CA ALA A 159 -7.88 -1.49 -7.63
C ALA A 159 -7.61 -0.66 -6.37
N LEU A 160 -8.50 0.28 -6.03
CA LEU A 160 -8.36 1.11 -4.84
C LEU A 160 -8.49 0.31 -3.54
N MET A 161 -9.48 -0.59 -3.44
CA MET A 161 -9.63 -1.43 -2.25
C MET A 161 -8.40 -2.31 -2.03
N LEU A 162 -7.93 -2.99 -3.08
CA LEU A 162 -6.74 -3.85 -3.00
C LEU A 162 -5.51 -3.04 -2.60
N LEU A 163 -5.29 -1.87 -3.20
CA LEU A 163 -4.21 -0.95 -2.82
C LEU A 163 -4.24 -0.66 -1.32
N ILE A 164 -5.41 -0.30 -0.79
CA ILE A 164 -5.58 0.04 0.63
C ILE A 164 -5.28 -1.18 1.52
N GLN A 165 -5.84 -2.35 1.21
CA GLN A 165 -5.62 -3.54 2.04
C GLN A 165 -4.18 -4.06 1.96
N LEU A 166 -3.53 -3.94 0.80
CA LEU A 166 -2.11 -4.28 0.63
C LEU A 166 -1.22 -3.35 1.45
N LEU A 167 -1.43 -2.03 1.36
CA LEU A 167 -0.66 -1.09 2.17
C LEU A 167 -0.85 -1.40 3.67
N ARG A 168 -2.09 -1.67 4.10
CA ARG A 168 -2.40 -1.97 5.49
C ARG A 168 -1.69 -3.22 6.01
N ILE A 169 -1.70 -4.33 5.24
CA ILE A 169 -1.00 -5.56 5.67
C ILE A 169 0.51 -5.34 5.77
N PHE A 170 1.06 -4.39 5.00
CA PHE A 170 2.48 -4.02 5.04
C PHE A 170 2.83 -3.00 6.14
N GLY A 171 1.88 -2.61 6.99
CA GLY A 171 2.09 -1.64 8.07
C GLY A 171 1.95 -0.18 7.64
N TYR A 172 1.33 0.05 6.48
CA TYR A 172 1.17 1.36 5.88
C TYR A 172 -0.28 1.81 5.86
N TYR A 173 -0.51 3.03 6.33
CA TYR A 173 -1.77 3.71 6.23
C TYR A 173 -1.86 4.50 4.93
N PHE A 174 -2.82 4.18 4.08
CA PHE A 174 -3.19 5.05 2.98
C PHE A 174 -4.16 6.10 3.51
N TYR A 175 -3.82 7.39 3.38
CA TYR A 175 -4.70 8.46 3.86
C TYR A 175 -6.12 8.22 3.38
N PHE A 176 -7.08 8.44 4.28
CA PHE A 176 -8.52 8.28 4.07
C PHE A 176 -9.08 6.85 4.09
N SER A 177 -8.28 5.81 4.37
CA SER A 177 -8.76 4.42 4.37
C SER A 177 -9.66 4.00 5.54
N ASP A 178 -9.76 4.81 6.59
CA ASP A 178 -10.56 4.49 7.79
C ASP A 178 -11.98 5.05 7.77
N ASP A 179 -12.34 5.77 6.72
CA ASP A 179 -13.72 6.22 6.60
C ASP A 179 -14.61 4.99 6.42
N ILE A 180 -15.54 4.77 7.37
CA ILE A 180 -16.59 3.74 7.28
C ILE A 180 -17.36 3.86 5.96
N ASN A 181 -17.31 5.06 5.38
CA ASN A 181 -17.88 5.44 4.11
C ASN A 181 -16.80 5.80 3.08
N LEU A 182 -15.70 5.05 3.02
CA LEU A 182 -14.59 5.23 2.06
C LEU A 182 -15.06 5.52 0.63
N PHE A 183 -16.15 4.90 0.19
CA PHE A 183 -16.73 5.05 -1.16
C PHE A 183 -17.98 5.95 -1.23
N LYS A 184 -18.39 6.56 -0.11
CA LYS A 184 -19.53 7.49 -0.03
C LYS A 184 -19.11 8.90 0.40
N HIS A 185 -17.82 9.13 0.66
CA HIS A 185 -17.26 10.42 1.03
C HIS A 185 -16.92 11.25 -0.21
N TYR A 186 -17.07 12.58 -0.17
CA TYR A 186 -16.68 13.50 -1.26
C TYR A 186 -15.24 13.29 -1.76
N TYR A 187 -14.36 12.88 -0.85
CA TYR A 187 -12.97 12.57 -1.19
C TYR A 187 -12.84 11.41 -2.20
N TYR A 188 -13.75 10.43 -2.16
CA TYR A 188 -13.76 9.34 -3.14
C TYR A 188 -14.05 9.86 -4.54
N GLU A 189 -14.97 10.81 -4.74
CA GLU A 189 -15.26 11.36 -6.06
C GLU A 189 -14.01 11.99 -6.70
N LYS A 190 -13.18 12.66 -5.88
CA LYS A 190 -11.90 13.19 -6.34
C LYS A 190 -10.95 12.07 -6.73
N ILE A 191 -10.79 11.05 -5.89
CA ILE A 191 -9.92 9.91 -6.18
C ILE A 191 -10.41 9.17 -7.42
N GLU A 192 -11.72 8.94 -7.57
CA GLU A 192 -12.29 8.27 -8.74
C GLU A 192 -11.99 9.01 -10.05
N LYS A 193 -12.06 10.35 -10.04
CA LYS A 193 -11.62 11.19 -11.17
C LYS A 193 -10.12 11.02 -11.45
N GLU A 194 -9.29 11.00 -10.40
CA GLU A 194 -7.84 10.73 -10.54
C GLU A 194 -7.58 9.34 -11.16
N LEU A 195 -8.30 8.29 -10.70
CA LEU A 195 -8.20 6.94 -11.23
C LEU A 195 -8.64 6.84 -12.70
N ALA A 196 -9.74 7.51 -13.06
CA ALA A 196 -10.20 7.57 -14.45
C ALA A 196 -9.17 8.27 -15.35
N ASN A 197 -8.57 9.37 -14.87
CA ASN A 197 -7.49 10.06 -15.58
C ASN A 197 -6.26 9.18 -15.73
N PHE A 198 -5.87 8.42 -14.71
CA PHE A 198 -4.75 7.46 -14.82
C PHE A 198 -4.98 6.42 -15.91
N VAL A 199 -6.18 5.86 -16.01
CA VAL A 199 -6.51 4.91 -17.10
C VAL A 199 -6.29 5.56 -18.47
N GLN A 200 -6.83 6.76 -18.68
CA GLN A 200 -6.67 7.48 -19.96
C GLN A 200 -5.21 7.85 -20.25
N MET A 201 -4.47 8.29 -19.23
CA MET A 201 -3.07 8.67 -19.37
C MET A 201 -2.18 7.45 -19.63
N LEU A 202 -2.44 6.31 -18.98
CA LEU A 202 -1.71 5.06 -19.21
C LEU A 202 -1.92 4.56 -20.64
N GLN A 203 -3.16 4.58 -21.13
CA GLN A 203 -3.48 4.22 -22.51
C GLN A 203 -2.76 5.12 -23.53
N LYS A 204 -2.67 6.42 -23.24
CA LYS A 204 -1.97 7.41 -24.07
C LYS A 204 -0.45 7.46 -23.81
N LYS A 205 0.09 6.62 -22.93
CA LYS A 205 1.50 6.64 -22.47
C LYS A 205 1.94 8.03 -21.95
N LYS A 206 1.03 8.78 -21.35
CA LYS A 206 1.24 10.14 -20.79
C LYS A 206 1.55 10.16 -19.29
N ILE A 207 1.48 9.01 -18.63
CA ILE A 207 1.88 8.84 -17.23
C ILE A 207 2.75 7.59 -17.13
N THR A 208 3.77 7.66 -16.30
CA THR A 208 4.71 6.58 -16.04
C THR A 208 4.34 5.83 -14.77
N TYR A 209 4.81 4.60 -14.68
CA TYR A 209 4.75 3.80 -13.46
C TYR A 209 5.31 4.56 -12.24
N LYS A 210 6.43 5.29 -12.42
CA LYS A 210 7.08 6.07 -11.37
C LYS A 210 6.19 7.18 -10.82
N GLU A 211 5.39 7.83 -11.67
CA GLU A 211 4.45 8.87 -11.24
C GLU A 211 3.30 8.30 -10.41
N ILE A 212 2.75 7.15 -10.80
CA ILE A 212 1.72 6.46 -10.02
C ILE A 212 2.30 5.97 -8.68
N LYS A 213 3.51 5.40 -8.68
CA LYS A 213 4.22 5.03 -7.44
C LYS A 213 4.39 6.22 -6.50
N ARG A 214 4.80 7.38 -7.03
CA ARG A 214 4.90 8.64 -6.26
C ARG A 214 3.55 9.08 -5.70
N TRP A 215 2.48 8.98 -6.49
CA TRP A 215 1.13 9.32 -6.07
C TRP A 215 0.63 8.43 -4.92
N ILE A 216 0.92 7.12 -4.98
CA ILE A 216 0.61 6.16 -3.91
C ILE A 216 1.42 6.56 -2.67
N TYR A 217 2.74 6.64 -2.81
CA TYR A 217 3.64 6.92 -1.70
C TYR A 217 3.32 8.26 -1.01
N SER A 218 3.03 9.32 -1.76
CA SER A 218 2.72 10.64 -1.18
C SER A 218 1.50 10.60 -0.27
N ARG A 219 0.58 9.65 -0.50
CA ARG A 219 -0.64 9.43 0.28
C ARG A 219 -0.49 8.38 1.38
N THR A 220 0.71 7.85 1.58
CA THR A 220 0.98 6.81 2.57
C THR A 220 1.73 7.38 3.78
N ILE A 221 1.36 6.91 4.97
CA ILE A 221 2.10 7.07 6.23
C ILE A 221 2.14 5.71 6.95
N VAL A 222 2.73 5.65 8.13
CA VAL A 222 2.72 4.49 9.02
C VAL A 222 1.32 4.25 9.59
N ASP A 223 0.90 2.99 9.64
CA ASP A 223 -0.36 2.61 10.28
C ASP A 223 -0.20 2.47 11.80
N PHE A 224 -0.90 3.32 12.55
CA PHE A 224 -0.95 3.32 14.01
C PHE A 224 -2.15 2.53 14.56
N LYS A 225 -3.02 1.99 13.70
CA LYS A 225 -4.22 1.26 14.10
C LYS A 225 -3.92 -0.23 14.15
N PHE A 226 -3.40 -0.67 15.28
CA PHE A 226 -3.37 -2.07 15.70
C PHE A 226 -4.23 -2.26 16.94
#